data_AF-A0A2H8TQX0-F1
#
_entry.id   AF-A0A2H8TQX0-F1
#
_cell.length_a   1.000
_cell.length_b   1.000
_cell.length_c   1.000
_cell.angle_alpha   90.00
_cell.angle_beta   90.00
_cell.angle_gamma   90.00
#
_symmetry.space_group_name_H-M   'P 1'
#
loop_
_entity.id
_entity.type
_entity.pdbx_description
1 polymer ?
#
loop_
_entity_poly.entity_id
_entity_poly.type
_entity_poly.pdbx_seq_one_letter_code
_entity_poly.pdbx_strand_id
1 'polypeptide(L)'
;MRNLGVLSSLLTNRSFSTNKSNVLVYNCKTKTKEPLKCNKLLTWYVCGPTVYDSMHIGHASCYVKFDIIRRILENYFQFSVFQVMNITNVDDKIISKARTLNTNPLQLARFRLPILC
;
A
#
# COMPACT_ATOMS: atom_id res chain seq x y z
N MET A 1 40.43 18.55 27.31
CA MET A 1 39.79 17.66 26.31
C MET A 1 38.31 17.61 26.64
N ARG A 2 37.45 18.06 25.73
CA ARG A 2 36.09 18.57 26.01
C ARG A 2 35.08 17.46 26.31
N ASN A 3 34.25 17.73 27.32
CA ASN A 3 33.12 16.95 27.84
C ASN A 3 32.26 16.26 26.75
N LEU A 4 32.22 14.92 26.81
CA LEU A 4 31.35 14.05 25.99
C LEU A 4 29.94 13.83 26.60
N GLY A 5 29.56 14.58 27.65
CA GLY A 5 28.31 14.37 28.39
C GLY A 5 27.06 15.13 27.89
N VAL A 6 27.17 16.01 26.90
CA VAL A 6 26.07 16.93 26.54
C VAL A 6 25.26 16.48 25.30
N LEU A 7 25.74 15.48 24.56
CA LEU A 7 25.08 15.01 23.33
C LEU A 7 23.99 13.95 23.55
N SER A 8 23.90 13.34 24.75
CA SER A 8 22.87 12.33 25.05
C SER A 8 21.51 12.94 25.42
N SER A 9 21.47 14.16 25.98
CA SER A 9 20.23 14.81 26.42
C SER A 9 19.51 15.60 25.32
N LEU A 10 20.16 15.83 24.17
CA LEU A 10 19.57 16.47 22.99
C LEU A 10 18.78 15.50 22.10
N LEU A 11 18.96 14.18 22.25
CA LEU A 11 18.24 13.17 21.49
C LEU A 11 16.98 12.64 22.18
N THR A 12 16.78 12.95 23.46
CA THR A 12 15.59 12.53 24.24
C THR A 12 14.44 13.56 24.23
N ASN A 13 14.67 14.77 23.69
CA ASN A 13 13.68 15.85 23.64
C ASN A 13 13.17 16.17 22.23
N ARG A 14 12.93 15.16 21.39
CA ARG A 14 11.87 15.31 20.38
C ARG A 14 10.56 14.95 21.04
N SER A 15 10.00 15.93 21.77
CA SER A 15 8.58 15.99 22.09
C SER A 15 7.82 15.59 20.83
N PHE A 16 7.24 14.39 20.85
CA PHE A 16 6.61 13.77 19.70
C PHE A 16 5.27 14.46 19.49
N SER A 17 5.34 15.67 18.91
CA SER A 17 4.16 16.38 18.44
C SER A 17 3.48 15.47 17.43
N THR A 18 2.33 14.93 17.80
CA THR A 18 1.38 14.36 16.85
C THR A 18 1.00 15.52 15.92
N ASN A 19 1.75 15.68 14.83
CA ASN A 19 1.35 16.58 13.76
C ASN A 19 -0.01 16.06 13.28
N LYS A 20 -1.06 16.75 13.72
CA LYS A 20 -2.43 16.44 13.38
C LYS A 20 -2.55 16.71 11.89
N SER A 21 -2.38 15.68 11.06
CA SER A 21 -2.60 15.75 9.63
C SER A 21 -3.98 16.35 9.41
N ASN A 22 -4.09 17.45 8.66
CA ASN A 22 -5.40 17.99 8.24
C ASN A 22 -6.10 17.07 7.19
N VAL A 23 -5.51 15.92 6.89
CA VAL A 23 -6.06 14.90 6.00
C VAL A 23 -7.07 14.06 6.76
N LEU A 24 -8.32 14.09 6.31
CA LEU A 24 -9.40 13.25 6.80
C LEU A 24 -9.61 12.06 5.85
N VAL A 25 -9.65 10.85 6.39
CA VAL A 25 -9.89 9.61 5.64
C VAL A 25 -11.18 8.98 6.13
N TYR A 26 -11.96 8.41 5.21
CA TYR A 26 -13.17 7.68 5.57
C TYR A 26 -12.81 6.29 6.09
N ASN A 27 -13.18 5.99 7.33
CA ASN A 27 -12.96 4.70 7.95
C ASN A 27 -14.22 3.83 7.78
N CYS A 28 -14.13 2.76 6.99
CA CYS A 28 -15.26 1.87 6.72
C CYS A 28 -15.77 1.12 7.97
N LYS A 29 -14.94 0.93 9.00
CA LYS A 29 -15.33 0.23 10.24
C LYS A 29 -16.21 1.10 11.12
N THR A 30 -15.84 2.36 11.31
CA THR A 30 -16.59 3.34 12.13
C THR A 30 -17.61 4.12 11.31
N LYS A 31 -17.53 4.05 9.97
CA LYS A 31 -18.37 4.77 9.00
C LYS A 31 -18.27 6.29 9.13
N THR A 32 -17.19 6.80 9.72
CA THR A 32 -16.94 8.22 9.94
C THR A 32 -15.65 8.67 9.26
N LYS A 33 -15.51 9.98 9.05
CA LYS A 33 -14.26 10.59 8.58
C LYS A 33 -13.36 10.84 9.78
N GLU A 34 -12.19 10.22 9.79
CA GLU A 34 -11.22 10.30 10.88
C GLU A 34 -9.90 10.91 10.37
N PRO A 35 -9.17 11.66 11.19
CA PRO A 35 -7.87 12.20 10.80
C PRO A 35 -6.88 11.07 10.54
N LEU A 36 -6.09 11.19 9.47
CA LEU A 36 -5.02 10.25 9.16
C LEU A 36 -3.97 10.30 10.27
N LYS A 37 -3.93 9.24 11.08
CA LYS A 37 -2.95 9.09 12.17
C LYS A 37 -1.63 8.60 11.59
N CYS A 38 -0.69 9.51 11.38
CA CYS A 38 0.67 9.17 10.93
C CYS A 38 1.68 10.06 11.62
N ASN A 39 2.79 9.45 12.00
CA ASN A 39 3.86 10.08 12.76
C ASN A 39 5.03 10.52 11.87
N LYS A 40 5.53 9.61 11.02
CA LYS A 40 6.67 9.83 10.11
C LYS A 40 6.61 8.97 8.85
N LEU A 41 6.20 7.71 9.00
CA LEU A 41 6.07 6.74 7.93
C LEU A 41 4.63 6.23 7.87
N LEU A 42 3.96 6.46 6.74
CA LEU A 42 2.64 5.93 6.47
C LEU A 42 2.78 4.58 5.77
N THR A 43 2.45 3.50 6.46
CA THR A 43 2.37 2.16 5.86
C THR A 43 0.99 1.95 5.25
N TRP A 44 0.96 1.60 3.97
CA TRP A 44 -0.26 1.41 3.20
C TRP A 44 -0.28 0.01 2.57
N TYR A 45 -1.36 -0.73 2.76
CA TYR A 45 -1.59 -2.00 2.06
C TYR A 45 -2.74 -1.89 1.06
N VAL A 46 -2.53 -2.40 -0.16
CA VAL A 46 -3.56 -2.52 -1.20
C VAL A 46 -3.70 -3.99 -1.60
N CYS A 47 -4.93 -4.49 -1.66
CA CYS A 47 -5.20 -5.79 -2.24
C CYS A 47 -4.93 -5.75 -3.76
N GLY A 48 -3.94 -6.50 -4.22
CA GLY A 48 -3.70 -6.68 -5.65
C GLY A 48 -4.60 -7.77 -6.25
N PRO A 49 -4.38 -8.10 -7.53
CA PRO A 49 -5.32 -8.91 -8.30
C PRO A 49 -5.05 -10.41 -8.13
N THR A 50 -6.10 -11.19 -8.41
CA THR A 50 -5.98 -12.63 -8.67
C THR A 50 -5.66 -12.85 -10.15
N VAL A 51 -4.52 -13.46 -10.49
CA VAL A 51 -4.00 -13.59 -11.87
C VAL A 51 -4.65 -14.73 -12.68
N TYR A 52 -5.97 -14.90 -12.56
CA TYR A 52 -6.74 -15.92 -13.28
C TYR A 52 -7.23 -15.46 -14.66
N ASP A 53 -7.19 -14.15 -14.95
CA ASP A 53 -7.53 -13.57 -16.26
C ASP A 53 -6.79 -12.25 -16.48
N SER A 54 -6.92 -11.68 -17.68
CA SER A 54 -6.34 -10.38 -18.04
C SER A 54 -6.97 -9.24 -17.23
N MET A 55 -6.18 -8.21 -16.94
CA MET A 55 -6.63 -7.06 -16.16
C MET A 55 -7.63 -6.20 -16.96
N HIS A 56 -8.87 -6.09 -16.50
CA HIS A 56 -9.86 -5.17 -17.06
C HIS A 56 -9.77 -3.75 -16.45
N ILE A 57 -10.49 -2.80 -17.06
CA ILE A 57 -10.48 -1.38 -16.66
C ILE A 57 -10.92 -1.13 -15.21
N GLY A 58 -11.75 -2.02 -14.64
CA GLY A 58 -12.14 -1.94 -13.23
C GLY A 58 -10.94 -2.04 -12.28
N HIS A 59 -10.02 -2.96 -12.55
CA HIS A 59 -8.78 -3.09 -11.78
C HIS A 59 -7.85 -1.89 -12.00
N ALA A 60 -7.69 -1.47 -13.26
CA ALA A 60 -6.87 -0.31 -13.61
C ALA A 60 -7.31 0.96 -12.86
N SER A 61 -8.63 1.20 -12.83
CA SER A 61 -9.19 2.37 -12.14
C SER A 61 -8.87 2.40 -10.64
N CYS A 62 -8.94 1.25 -9.97
CA CYS A 62 -8.60 1.15 -8.55
C CYS A 62 -7.12 1.47 -8.30
N TYR A 63 -6.20 0.88 -9.07
CA TYR A 63 -4.77 1.10 -8.89
C TYR A 63 -4.36 2.53 -9.22
N VAL A 64 -4.91 3.12 -10.27
CA VAL A 64 -4.67 4.53 -10.61
C VAL A 64 -5.15 5.47 -9.49
N LYS A 65 -6.33 5.22 -8.91
CA LYS A 65 -6.82 6.03 -7.77
C LYS A 65 -5.87 5.95 -6.58
N PHE A 66 -5.38 4.76 -6.24
CA PHE A 66 -4.43 4.60 -5.13
C PHE A 66 -3.07 5.24 -5.43
N ASP A 67 -2.58 5.18 -6.67
CA ASP A 67 -1.37 5.87 -7.09
C ASP A 67 -1.51 7.40 -6.98
N ILE A 68 -2.63 7.96 -7.44
CA ILE A 68 -2.92 9.39 -7.32
C ILE A 68 -2.96 9.81 -5.84
N ILE A 69 -3.65 9.05 -4.97
CA ILE A 69 -3.71 9.36 -3.54
C ILE A 69 -2.31 9.32 -2.93
N ARG A 70 -1.50 8.29 -3.25
CA ARG A 70 -0.12 8.19 -2.78
C ARG A 70 0.70 9.41 -3.21
N ARG A 71 0.66 9.78 -4.49
CA ARG A 71 1.36 10.97 -5.02
C ARG A 71 0.92 12.24 -4.33
N ILE A 72 -0.37 12.40 -4.01
CA ILE A 72 -0.87 13.56 -3.27
C ILE A 72 -0.27 13.59 -1.85
N LEU A 73 -0.26 12.45 -1.16
CA LEU A 73 0.28 12.35 0.20
C LEU A 73 1.79 12.59 0.25
N GLU A 74 2.53 12.07 -0.71
CA GLU A 74 3.99 12.27 -0.81
C GLU A 74 4.34 13.70 -1.24
N ASN A 75 3.74 14.21 -2.32
CA ASN A 75 4.17 15.49 -2.93
C ASN A 75 3.58 16.72 -2.22
N TYR A 76 2.29 16.70 -1.84
CA TYR A 76 1.64 17.87 -1.25
C TYR A 76 1.75 17.89 0.27
N PHE A 77 1.58 16.73 0.92
CA PHE A 77 1.59 16.63 2.39
C PHE A 77 2.93 16.15 2.95
N GLN A 78 3.91 15.82 2.10
CA GLN A 78 5.28 15.45 2.48
C GLN A 78 5.33 14.24 3.43
N PHE A 79 4.37 13.32 3.33
CA PHE A 79 4.43 12.05 4.04
C PHE A 79 5.41 11.10 3.36
N SER A 80 6.20 10.37 4.15
CA SER A 80 6.89 9.18 3.64
C SER A 80 5.88 8.04 3.58
N VAL A 81 5.55 7.56 2.37
CA VAL A 81 4.58 6.48 2.17
C VAL A 81 5.29 5.19 1.78
N PHE A 82 5.08 4.14 2.56
CA PHE A 82 5.52 2.78 2.23
C PHE A 82 4.29 1.95 1.85
N GLN A 83 4.11 1.77 0.55
CA GLN A 83 2.98 1.04 -0.01
C GLN A 83 3.39 -0.38 -0.42
N VAL A 84 2.57 -1.36 -0.01
CA VAL A 84 2.73 -2.77 -0.40
C VAL A 84 1.45 -3.23 -1.10
N MET A 85 1.62 -4.00 -2.17
CA MET A 85 0.55 -4.68 -2.88
C MET A 85 0.88 -6.16 -2.99
N ASN A 86 -0.08 -7.03 -2.66
CA ASN A 86 0.07 -8.48 -2.84
C ASN A 86 -0.34 -8.90 -4.26
N ILE A 87 0.08 -10.09 -4.69
CA ILE A 87 -0.43 -10.73 -5.90
C ILE A 87 -0.94 -12.11 -5.53
N THR A 88 -2.18 -12.42 -5.88
CA THR A 88 -2.78 -13.72 -5.59
C THR A 88 -2.55 -14.66 -6.78
N ASN A 89 -1.52 -15.52 -6.66
CA ASN A 89 -1.14 -16.50 -7.68
C ASN A 89 -1.68 -17.93 -7.41
N VAL A 90 -2.34 -18.14 -6.27
CA VAL A 90 -3.02 -19.39 -5.91
C VAL A 90 -4.41 -19.04 -5.40
N ASP A 91 -5.44 -19.49 -6.12
CA ASP A 91 -6.86 -19.22 -5.87
C ASP A 91 -7.69 -20.27 -6.61
N ASP A 92 -8.87 -20.63 -6.10
CA ASP A 92 -9.81 -21.56 -6.74
C ASP A 92 -10.18 -21.10 -8.15
N LYS A 93 -10.24 -19.79 -8.38
CA LYS A 93 -10.49 -19.21 -9.72
C LYS A 93 -9.39 -19.56 -10.73
N ILE A 94 -8.14 -19.58 -10.28
CA ILE A 94 -6.99 -19.95 -11.12
C ILE A 94 -7.05 -21.43 -11.45
N ILE A 95 -7.34 -22.28 -10.45
CA ILE A 95 -7.46 -23.73 -10.63
C ILE A 95 -8.59 -24.07 -11.61
N SER A 96 -9.75 -23.43 -11.45
CA SER A 96 -10.90 -23.62 -12.34
C SER A 96 -10.57 -23.22 -13.78
N LYS A 97 -9.97 -22.03 -13.99
CA LYS A 97 -9.56 -21.57 -15.33
C LYS A 97 -8.49 -22.48 -15.95
N ALA A 98 -7.51 -22.93 -15.17
CA ALA A 98 -6.46 -23.82 -15.64
C ALA A 98 -7.02 -25.16 -16.13
N ARG A 99 -8.02 -25.72 -15.43
CA ARG A 99 -8.77 -26.91 -15.87
C ARG A 99 -9.49 -26.68 -17.20
N THR A 100 -10.15 -25.53 -17.38
CA THR A 100 -10.83 -25.23 -18.66
C THR A 100 -9.88 -25.08 -19.83
N LEU A 101 -8.64 -24.63 -19.58
CA LEU A 101 -7.62 -24.42 -20.60
C LEU A 101 -6.69 -25.65 -20.77
N ASN A 102 -6.87 -26.72 -19.98
CA ASN A 102 -5.97 -27.87 -19.90
C ASN A 102 -4.48 -27.47 -19.70
N THR A 103 -4.23 -26.48 -18.83
CA THR A 103 -2.88 -25.98 -18.52
C THR A 103 -2.56 -26.09 -17.04
N ASN A 104 -1.27 -26.01 -16.69
CA ASN A 104 -0.86 -25.98 -15.29
C ASN A 104 -1.22 -24.62 -14.64
N PRO A 105 -1.84 -24.60 -13.44
CA PRO A 105 -2.27 -23.35 -12.80
C PRO A 105 -1.12 -22.40 -12.46
N LEU A 106 0.06 -22.93 -12.10
CA LEU A 106 1.24 -22.10 -11.82
C LEU A 106 1.79 -21.46 -13.10
N GLN A 107 1.73 -22.18 -14.22
CA GLN A 107 2.14 -21.64 -15.52
C GLN A 107 1.17 -20.56 -15.98
N LEU A 108 -0.14 -20.76 -15.78
CA LEU A 108 -1.16 -19.77 -16.09
C LEU A 108 -0.96 -18.48 -15.29
N ALA A 109 -0.69 -18.59 -13.99
CA ALA A 109 -0.41 -17.44 -13.13
C ALA A 109 0.88 -16.71 -13.55
N ARG A 110 1.97 -17.46 -13.81
CA ARG A 110 3.26 -16.91 -14.28
C ARG A 110 3.15 -16.16 -15.58
N PHE A 111 2.35 -16.64 -16.52
CA PHE A 111 2.16 -15.98 -17.81
C PHE A 111 1.46 -14.63 -17.68
N ARG A 112 0.59 -14.44 -16.67
CA ARG A 112 -0.21 -13.22 -16.48
C ARG A 112 0.37 -12.22 -15.48
N LEU A 113 1.37 -12.62 -14.71
CA LEU A 113 2.14 -11.77 -13.80
C LEU A 113 2.86 -10.56 -14.45
N PRO A 114 3.43 -10.64 -15.67
CA PRO A 114 4.23 -9.54 -16.25
C PRO A 114 3.45 -8.26 -16.56
N ILE A 115 2.11 -8.29 -16.47
CA ILE A 115 1.25 -7.14 -16.78
C ILE A 115 1.11 -6.20 -15.56
N LEU A 116 1.57 -6.63 -14.39
CA LEU A 116 1.32 -5.97 -13.09
C LEU A 116 2.57 -5.40 -12.40
N CYS A 117 3.77 -5.70 -12.91
CA CYS A 117 5.04 -5.17 -12.40
C CYS A 117 5.69 -4.21 -13.39
#